data_AF-A0A1J3DD06-F1
#
_entry.id   AF-A0A1J3DD06-F1
#
_cell.length_a   1.000
_cell.length_b   1.000
_cell.length_c   1.000
_cell.angle_alpha   90.00
_cell.angle_beta   90.00
_cell.angle_gamma   90.00
#
_symmetry.space_group_name_H-M   'P 1'
#
loop_
_entity.id
_entity.type
_entity.pdbx_description
1 polymer ?
#
loop_
_entity_poly.entity_id
_entity_poly.type
_entity_poly.pdbx_seq_one_letter_code
_entity_poly.pdbx_strand_id
1 'polypeptide(L)'
;MKMFLRCFKPKFYKKSKSTTSYMKIRLDTVRRRRIAMVNYLKMDIVNFLNNGHDYNAYTRAEVLLEELRIISCYDIIERFCDCISENLSLMLKKRECPEECKEAVSSLIYAAAWVPDVPELKDLRAVFTHRFGNFVDSSVNHELVEKTELRTRPSRELKIQTVKDIAKEFSIDWDPTALNLLLLRQTSALQVQNMYFKLD
;
A
#
# COMPACT_ATOMS: atom_id res chain seq x y z
N MET A 1 54.89 -1.17 3.61
CA MET A 1 54.09 -2.35 4.00
C MET A 1 52.62 -1.93 4.09
N LYS A 2 51.81 -2.17 3.04
CA LYS A 2 50.36 -1.84 3.06
C LYS A 2 49.63 -2.90 3.88
N MET A 3 49.53 -2.65 5.19
CA MET A 3 48.99 -3.60 6.16
C MET A 3 47.47 -3.39 6.29
N PHE A 4 46.72 -4.32 5.70
CA PHE A 4 45.38 -4.77 6.09
C PHE A 4 44.53 -3.86 7.01
N LEU A 5 43.95 -2.79 6.46
CA LEU A 5 42.68 -2.28 6.99
C LEU A 5 41.56 -3.13 6.40
N ARG A 6 41.28 -4.27 7.04
CA ARG A 6 40.01 -4.97 6.87
C ARG A 6 38.93 -4.04 7.43
N CYS A 7 38.44 -3.13 6.59
CA CYS A 7 37.42 -2.14 6.93
C CYS A 7 36.14 -2.86 7.36
N PHE A 8 36.02 -3.16 8.66
CA PHE A 8 34.76 -3.58 9.24
C PHE A 8 33.74 -2.50 8.94
N LYS A 9 32.76 -2.83 8.10
CA LYS A 9 31.69 -1.90 7.75
C LYS A 9 31.02 -1.42 9.04
N PRO A 10 30.76 -0.10 9.19
CA PRO A 10 30.14 0.46 10.39
C PRO A 10 28.79 -0.20 10.73
N LYS A 11 28.38 -0.11 12.01
CA LYS A 11 27.11 -0.68 12.51
C LYS A 11 25.90 -0.28 11.66
N PHE A 12 25.82 1.01 11.27
CA PHE A 12 24.80 1.54 10.37
C PHE A 12 24.71 0.75 9.07
N TYR A 13 25.83 0.62 8.33
CA TYR A 13 25.85 -0.07 7.04
C TYR A 13 25.42 -1.53 7.17
N LYS A 14 25.94 -2.25 8.17
CA LYS A 14 25.59 -3.66 8.37
C LYS A 14 24.11 -3.81 8.68
N LYS A 15 23.57 -3.01 9.60
CA LYS A 15 22.17 -3.09 10.02
C LYS A 15 21.23 -2.66 8.89
N SER A 16 21.48 -1.53 8.23
CA SER A 16 20.67 -1.08 7.09
C SER A 16 20.68 -2.11 5.96
N LYS A 17 21.85 -2.62 5.56
CA LYS A 17 21.95 -3.66 4.52
C LYS A 17 21.21 -4.94 4.90
N SER A 18 21.37 -5.43 6.13
CA SER A 18 20.68 -6.65 6.54
C SER A 18 19.18 -6.43 6.62
N THR A 19 18.74 -5.29 7.16
CA THR A 19 17.32 -4.98 7.35
C THR A 19 16.61 -4.79 6.01
N THR A 20 17.17 -4.06 5.05
CA THR A 20 16.58 -3.93 3.71
C THR A 20 16.49 -5.29 3.01
N SER A 21 17.51 -6.14 3.14
CA SER A 21 17.48 -7.50 2.57
C SER A 21 16.37 -8.37 3.17
N TYR A 22 16.20 -8.36 4.49
CA TYR A 22 15.13 -9.12 5.15
C TYR A 22 13.74 -8.56 4.80
N MET A 23 13.63 -7.23 4.73
CA MET A 23 12.39 -6.58 4.32
C MET A 23 11.95 -7.01 2.92
N LYS A 24 12.87 -7.08 1.95
CA LYS A 24 12.51 -7.54 0.59
C LYS A 24 11.94 -8.96 0.60
N ILE A 25 12.56 -9.88 1.34
CA ILE A 25 12.06 -11.26 1.49
C ILE A 25 10.66 -11.28 2.15
N ARG A 26 10.47 -10.46 3.19
CA ARG A 26 9.18 -10.31 3.86
C ARG A 26 8.11 -9.76 2.92
N LEU A 27 8.42 -8.67 2.22
CA LEU A 27 7.53 -7.99 1.26
C LEU A 27 7.09 -8.97 0.16
N ASP A 28 8.00 -9.74 -0.42
CA ASP A 28 7.67 -10.78 -1.40
C ASP A 28 6.70 -11.82 -0.81
N THR A 29 6.97 -12.31 0.41
CA THR A 29 6.11 -13.29 1.08
C THR A 29 4.70 -12.76 1.30
N VAL A 30 4.57 -11.56 1.88
CA VAL A 30 3.25 -10.98 2.18
C VAL A 30 2.51 -10.58 0.89
N ARG A 31 3.23 -10.10 -0.13
CA ARG A 31 2.69 -9.81 -1.45
C ARG A 31 2.09 -11.05 -2.10
N ARG A 32 2.83 -12.17 -2.14
CA ARG A 32 2.31 -13.42 -2.73
C ARG A 32 1.02 -13.89 -2.07
N ARG A 33 0.93 -13.78 -0.74
CA ARG A 33 -0.30 -14.09 0.01
C ARG A 33 -1.46 -13.18 -0.43
N ARG A 34 -1.22 -11.88 -0.58
CA ARG A 34 -2.21 -10.88 -1.03
C ARG A 34 -2.64 -11.13 -2.48
N ILE A 35 -1.72 -11.49 -3.37
CA ILE A 35 -2.04 -11.85 -4.76
C ILE A 35 -2.96 -13.08 -4.82
N ALA A 36 -2.71 -14.10 -3.99
CA ALA A 36 -3.61 -15.23 -3.88
C ALA A 36 -5.02 -14.81 -3.43
N MET A 37 -5.11 -13.87 -2.47
CA MET A 37 -6.37 -13.29 -2.02
C MET A 37 -7.07 -12.50 -3.15
N VAL A 38 -6.34 -11.70 -3.91
CA VAL A 38 -6.86 -10.97 -5.10
C VAL A 38 -7.53 -11.94 -6.07
N ASN A 39 -6.87 -13.05 -6.41
CA ASN A 39 -7.44 -14.05 -7.32
C ASN A 39 -8.70 -14.71 -6.74
N TYR A 40 -8.68 -15.02 -5.44
CA TYR A 40 -9.86 -15.53 -4.73
C TYR A 40 -11.04 -14.53 -4.77
N LEU A 41 -10.78 -13.24 -4.50
CA LEU A 41 -11.79 -12.19 -4.50
C LEU A 41 -12.38 -11.96 -5.90
N LYS A 42 -11.57 -12.05 -6.96
CA LYS A 42 -12.05 -12.03 -8.35
C LYS A 42 -13.01 -13.19 -8.62
N MET A 43 -12.69 -14.40 -8.17
CA MET A 43 -13.57 -15.57 -8.33
C MET A 43 -14.88 -15.40 -7.56
N ASP A 44 -14.85 -14.81 -6.37
CA ASP A 44 -16.07 -14.51 -5.63
C ASP A 44 -16.95 -13.49 -6.35
N ILE A 45 -16.37 -12.46 -6.99
CA ILE A 45 -17.11 -11.51 -7.84
C ILE A 45 -17.78 -12.25 -9.00
N VAL A 46 -17.03 -13.08 -9.73
CA VAL A 46 -17.55 -13.92 -10.82
C VAL A 46 -18.72 -14.79 -10.34
N ASN A 47 -18.56 -15.46 -9.20
CA ASN A 47 -19.60 -16.29 -8.62
C ASN A 47 -20.84 -15.47 -8.26
N PHE A 48 -20.69 -14.28 -7.68
CA PHE A 48 -21.83 -13.42 -7.39
C PHE A 48 -22.57 -12.96 -8.65
N LEU A 49 -21.85 -12.59 -9.70
CA LEU A 49 -22.46 -12.18 -10.97
C LEU A 49 -23.26 -13.33 -11.61
N ASN A 50 -22.69 -14.54 -11.65
CA ASN A 50 -23.36 -15.73 -12.20
C ASN A 50 -24.65 -16.11 -11.44
N ASN A 51 -24.79 -15.69 -10.18
CA ASN A 51 -25.97 -15.93 -9.36
C ASN A 51 -26.89 -14.71 -9.24
N GLY A 52 -26.64 -13.63 -10.01
CA GLY A 52 -27.44 -12.40 -9.98
C GLY A 52 -27.32 -11.60 -8.67
N HIS A 53 -26.23 -11.78 -7.93
CA HIS A 53 -25.96 -11.12 -6.65
C HIS A 53 -25.10 -9.85 -6.81
N ASP A 54 -25.54 -8.92 -7.64
CA ASP A 54 -24.78 -7.72 -8.05
C ASP A 54 -24.29 -6.86 -6.88
N TYR A 55 -25.10 -6.71 -5.83
CA TYR A 55 -24.68 -5.95 -4.64
C TYR A 55 -23.54 -6.64 -3.89
N ASN A 56 -23.52 -7.98 -3.85
CA ASN A 56 -22.44 -8.75 -3.26
C ASN A 56 -21.17 -8.65 -4.11
N ALA A 57 -21.28 -8.67 -5.44
CA ALA A 57 -20.16 -8.37 -6.34
C ALA A 57 -19.59 -6.96 -6.11
N TYR A 58 -20.46 -5.96 -5.99
CA TYR A 58 -20.10 -4.56 -5.73
C TYR A 58 -19.39 -4.36 -4.38
N THR A 59 -19.90 -4.98 -3.31
CA THR A 59 -19.25 -4.90 -1.98
C THR A 59 -17.93 -5.68 -1.99
N ARG A 60 -17.85 -6.78 -2.72
CA ARG A 60 -16.62 -7.56 -2.87
C ARG A 60 -15.52 -6.79 -3.62
N ALA A 61 -15.88 -5.99 -4.62
CA ALA A 61 -14.95 -5.12 -5.32
C ALA A 61 -14.25 -4.11 -4.40
N GLU A 62 -14.92 -3.64 -3.34
CA GLU A 62 -14.32 -2.77 -2.33
C GLU A 62 -13.12 -3.46 -1.63
N VAL A 63 -13.31 -4.72 -1.22
CA VAL A 63 -12.26 -5.52 -0.57
C VAL A 63 -11.12 -5.81 -1.54
N LEU A 64 -11.45 -6.12 -2.80
CA LEU A 64 -10.44 -6.35 -3.84
C LEU A 64 -9.57 -5.12 -4.08
N LEU A 65 -10.17 -3.94 -4.17
CA LEU A 65 -9.45 -2.67 -4.35
C LEU A 65 -8.53 -2.38 -3.17
N GLU A 66 -8.95 -2.71 -1.95
CA GLU A 66 -8.11 -2.57 -0.76
C GLU A 66 -6.89 -3.49 -0.80
N GLU A 67 -7.06 -4.75 -1.20
CA GLU A 67 -5.93 -5.69 -1.36
C GLU A 67 -4.94 -5.19 -2.44
N LEU A 68 -5.44 -4.69 -3.57
CA LEU A 68 -4.61 -4.12 -4.64
C LEU A 68 -3.86 -2.86 -4.19
N ARG A 69 -4.53 -2.00 -3.41
CA ARG A 69 -3.91 -0.79 -2.83
C ARG A 69 -2.77 -1.16 -1.89
N ILE A 70 -2.95 -2.15 -1.03
CA ILE A 70 -1.92 -2.64 -0.10
C ILE A 70 -0.72 -3.22 -0.87
N ILE A 71 -0.97 -4.03 -1.91
CA ILE A 71 0.11 -4.56 -2.78
C ILE A 71 0.91 -3.41 -3.40
N SER A 72 0.23 -2.38 -3.91
CA SER A 72 0.88 -1.20 -4.50
C SER A 72 1.75 -0.47 -3.47
N CYS A 73 1.33 -0.37 -2.20
CA CYS A 73 2.18 0.18 -1.14
C CYS A 73 3.45 -0.68 -0.91
N TYR A 74 3.35 -2.01 -0.94
CA TYR A 74 4.52 -2.88 -0.82
C TYR A 74 5.52 -2.68 -1.96
N ASP A 75 5.04 -2.45 -3.18
CA ASP A 75 5.90 -2.18 -4.33
C ASP A 75 6.65 -0.86 -4.17
N ILE A 76 5.99 0.19 -3.66
CA ILE A 76 6.65 1.46 -3.33
C ILE A 76 7.74 1.25 -2.26
N ILE A 77 7.41 0.53 -1.18
CA ILE A 77 8.35 0.24 -0.08
C ILE A 77 9.56 -0.57 -0.57
N GLU A 78 9.34 -1.55 -1.45
CA GLU A 78 10.42 -2.35 -2.03
C GLU A 78 11.35 -1.49 -2.90
N ARG A 79 10.82 -0.61 -3.75
CA ARG A 79 11.62 0.36 -4.52
C ARG A 79 12.50 1.22 -3.62
N PHE A 80 11.98 1.65 -2.46
CA PHE A 80 12.79 2.39 -1.50
C PHE A 80 13.86 1.54 -0.82
N CYS A 81 13.59 0.25 -0.53
CA CYS A 81 14.63 -0.66 -0.05
C CYS A 81 15.78 -0.80 -1.06
N ASP A 82 15.48 -0.81 -2.36
CA ASP A 82 16.47 -0.82 -3.43
C ASP A 82 17.27 0.48 -3.50
N CYS A 83 16.60 1.63 -3.48
CA CYS A 83 17.25 2.93 -3.43
C CYS A 83 18.24 3.05 -2.25
N ILE A 84 17.85 2.63 -1.05
CA ILE A 84 18.76 2.59 0.10
C ILE A 84 19.94 1.68 -0.18
N SER A 85 19.68 0.46 -0.64
CA SER A 85 20.71 -0.57 -0.83
C SER A 85 21.78 -0.15 -1.84
N GLU A 86 21.37 0.51 -2.93
CA GLU A 86 22.26 1.06 -3.96
C GLU A 86 23.10 2.24 -3.43
N ASN A 87 22.51 3.08 -2.57
CA ASN A 87 23.14 4.30 -2.08
C ASN A 87 23.83 4.17 -0.71
N LEU A 88 23.84 2.99 -0.09
CA LEU A 88 24.43 2.76 1.25
C LEU A 88 25.87 3.27 1.39
N SER A 89 26.68 3.17 0.33
CA SER A 89 28.06 3.67 0.35
C SER A 89 28.13 5.20 0.38
N LEU A 90 27.19 5.89 -0.26
CA LEU A 90 27.06 7.35 -0.24
C LEU A 90 26.56 7.83 1.13
N MET A 91 25.53 7.16 1.66
CA MET A 91 24.95 7.41 2.98
C MET A 91 25.96 7.25 4.12
N LEU A 92 26.98 6.40 3.94
CA LEU A 92 28.09 6.25 4.89
C LEU A 92 29.03 7.46 4.92
N LYS A 93 29.30 8.07 3.76
CA LYS A 93 30.27 9.15 3.59
C LYS A 93 29.75 10.49 4.09
N LYS A 94 28.44 10.73 3.97
CA LYS A 94 27.79 11.97 4.37
C LYS A 94 27.23 11.87 5.80
N ARG A 95 27.29 12.98 6.54
CA ARG A 95 26.65 13.12 7.85
C ARG A 95 25.14 13.31 7.70
N GLU A 96 24.74 14.12 6.73
CA GLU A 96 23.36 14.37 6.35
C GLU A 96 22.83 13.29 5.39
N CYS A 97 21.51 13.15 5.31
CA CYS A 97 20.88 12.24 4.37
C CYS A 97 21.12 12.75 2.93
N PRO A 98 21.72 11.94 2.03
CA PRO A 98 21.90 12.33 0.63
C PRO A 98 20.55 12.68 -0.03
N GLU A 99 20.51 13.71 -0.88
CA GLU A 99 19.28 14.14 -1.57
C GLU A 99 18.58 12.98 -2.29
N GLU A 100 19.38 12.12 -2.93
CA GLU A 100 18.93 10.94 -3.67
C GLU A 100 18.23 9.91 -2.77
N CYS A 101 18.50 9.93 -1.47
CA CYS A 101 17.95 9.00 -0.48
C CYS A 101 16.85 9.62 0.39
N LYS A 102 16.66 10.94 0.34
CA LYS A 102 15.74 11.64 1.26
C LYS A 102 14.32 11.12 1.15
N GLU A 103 13.81 10.98 -0.07
CA GLU A 103 12.46 10.46 -0.28
C GLU A 103 12.31 9.03 0.26
N ALA A 104 13.28 8.16 -0.06
CA ALA A 104 13.27 6.77 0.40
C ALA A 104 13.33 6.66 1.93
N VAL A 105 14.22 7.41 2.58
CA VAL A 105 14.36 7.42 4.04
C VAL A 105 13.08 7.92 4.71
N SER A 106 12.55 9.07 4.29
CA SER A 106 11.32 9.65 4.84
C SER A 106 10.13 8.72 4.64
N SER A 107 9.99 8.14 3.45
CA SER A 107 8.89 7.22 3.13
C SER A 107 8.93 5.91 3.92
N LEU A 108 10.12 5.35 4.15
CA LEU A 108 10.26 4.14 4.97
C LEU A 108 10.02 4.41 6.46
N ILE A 109 10.41 5.59 6.96
CA ILE A 109 10.07 6.04 8.32
C ILE A 109 8.55 6.18 8.48
N TYR A 110 7.90 6.83 7.51
CA TYR A 110 6.45 7.00 7.47
C TYR A 110 5.73 5.64 7.44
N ALA A 111 6.13 4.72 6.54
CA ALA A 111 5.53 3.40 6.38
C ALA A 111 5.56 2.54 7.66
N ALA A 112 6.53 2.75 8.56
CA ALA A 112 6.65 1.99 9.81
C ALA A 112 5.45 2.13 10.77
N ALA A 113 4.63 3.18 10.62
CA ALA A 113 3.39 3.34 11.38
C ALA A 113 2.20 2.56 10.77
N TRP A 114 2.27 2.21 9.48
CA TRP A 114 1.11 1.78 8.70
C TRP A 114 1.14 0.30 8.32
N VAL A 115 2.33 -0.32 8.27
CA VAL A 115 2.50 -1.68 7.75
C VAL A 115 2.86 -2.67 8.86
N PRO A 116 1.86 -3.27 9.55
CA PRO A 116 2.13 -4.23 10.63
C PRO A 116 2.77 -5.53 10.14
N ASP A 117 2.49 -5.90 8.88
CA ASP A 117 2.98 -7.13 8.25
C ASP A 117 4.51 -7.10 7.94
N VAL A 118 5.15 -5.93 8.11
CA VAL A 118 6.59 -5.72 7.87
C VAL A 118 7.22 -5.08 9.12
N PRO A 119 7.39 -5.86 10.21
CA PRO A 119 7.89 -5.33 11.49
C PRO A 119 9.31 -4.75 11.40
N GLU A 120 10.10 -5.19 10.43
CA GLU A 120 11.47 -4.72 10.16
C GLU A 120 11.52 -3.20 9.83
N LEU A 121 10.41 -2.60 9.40
CA LEU A 121 10.30 -1.15 9.21
C LEU A 121 10.55 -0.36 10.50
N LYS A 122 10.19 -0.92 11.67
CA LYS A 122 10.42 -0.26 12.97
C LYS A 122 11.90 -0.14 13.29
N ASP A 123 12.66 -1.21 13.00
CA ASP A 123 14.11 -1.23 13.12
C ASP A 123 14.76 -0.22 12.18
N LEU A 124 14.30 -0.17 10.93
CA LEU A 124 14.84 0.71 9.91
C LEU A 124 14.57 2.19 10.26
N ARG A 125 13.36 2.50 10.73
CA ARG A 125 13.01 3.81 11.28
C ARG A 125 13.96 4.22 12.39
N ALA A 126 14.19 3.37 13.39
CA ALA A 126 15.10 3.67 14.50
C ALA A 126 16.53 3.96 14.01
N VAL A 127 17.02 3.16 13.06
CA VAL A 127 18.36 3.34 12.47
C VAL A 127 18.47 4.68 11.73
N PHE A 128 17.48 5.04 10.93
CA PHE A 128 17.49 6.28 10.16
C PHE A 128 17.27 7.52 11.02
N THR A 129 16.31 7.50 11.94
CA THR A 129 16.10 8.61 12.88
C THR A 129 17.34 8.84 13.73
N HIS A 130 18.02 7.79 14.20
CA HIS A 130 19.28 7.94 14.93
C HIS A 130 20.41 8.49 14.04
N ARG A 131 20.52 8.04 12.79
CA ARG A 131 21.63 8.42 11.91
C ARG A 131 21.50 9.85 11.41
N PHE A 132 20.31 10.24 10.99
CA PHE A 132 20.09 11.44 10.20
C PHE A 132 19.19 12.46 10.93
N GLY A 133 18.57 12.09 12.04
CA GLY A 133 17.61 12.92 12.78
C GLY A 133 16.17 12.66 12.35
N ASN A 134 15.24 13.41 12.94
CA ASN A 134 13.82 13.33 12.59
C ASN A 134 13.55 14.26 11.40
N PHE A 135 13.52 13.71 10.19
CA PHE A 135 13.04 14.43 9.01
C PHE A 135 11.53 14.50 9.14
N VAL A 136 11.03 15.69 9.44
CA VAL A 136 9.61 15.98 9.34
C VAL A 136 9.21 15.82 7.87
N ASP A 137 7.98 15.35 7.62
CA ASP A 137 7.36 14.77 6.41
C ASP A 137 7.56 15.43 5.03
N SER A 138 8.43 16.43 4.85
CA SER A 138 8.54 17.23 3.63
C SER A 138 9.04 16.49 2.39
N SER A 139 9.48 15.23 2.52
CA SER A 139 9.92 14.40 1.38
C SER A 139 9.29 13.02 1.40
N VAL A 140 8.18 12.80 2.10
CA VAL A 140 7.46 11.52 1.98
C VAL A 140 6.88 11.43 0.58
N ASN A 141 7.00 10.25 -0.04
CA ASN A 141 6.45 9.99 -1.35
C ASN A 141 4.94 10.20 -1.37
N HIS A 142 4.47 11.12 -2.22
CA HIS A 142 3.07 11.51 -2.28
C HIS A 142 2.15 10.34 -2.63
N GLU A 143 2.57 9.44 -3.52
CA GLU A 143 1.78 8.26 -3.90
C GLU A 143 1.59 7.32 -2.69
N LEU A 144 2.62 7.13 -1.86
CA LEU A 144 2.51 6.34 -0.64
C LEU A 144 1.53 6.99 0.35
N VAL A 145 1.68 8.29 0.60
CA VAL A 145 0.81 9.07 1.51
C VAL A 145 -0.64 8.99 1.05
N GLU A 146 -0.88 9.25 -0.24
CA GLU A 146 -2.20 9.18 -0.83
C GLU A 146 -2.82 7.79 -0.60
N LYS A 147 -2.07 6.72 -0.88
CA LYS A 147 -2.59 5.36 -0.65
C LYS A 147 -2.81 5.05 0.83
N THR A 148 -2.05 5.60 1.77
CA THR A 148 -2.17 5.24 3.20
C THR A 148 -3.12 6.12 4.01
N GLU A 149 -3.11 7.44 3.76
CA GLU A 149 -4.03 8.39 4.40
C GLU A 149 -5.44 8.21 3.86
N LEU A 150 -5.56 7.90 2.57
CA LEU A 150 -6.82 7.48 1.98
C LEU A 150 -7.12 6.01 2.34
N ARG A 151 -7.44 5.76 3.62
CA ARG A 151 -8.55 4.85 3.95
C ARG A 151 -9.90 5.36 3.40
N THR A 152 -9.88 6.32 2.48
CA THR A 152 -11.01 6.81 1.73
C THR A 152 -11.58 5.64 0.96
N ARG A 153 -12.80 5.30 1.37
CA ARG A 153 -13.60 4.27 0.74
C ARG A 153 -13.57 4.46 -0.77
N PRO A 154 -13.26 3.40 -1.55
CA PRO A 154 -13.30 3.48 -3.00
C PRO A 154 -14.62 4.10 -3.48
N SER A 155 -14.54 4.97 -4.49
CA SER A 155 -15.73 5.62 -5.03
C SER A 155 -16.70 4.57 -5.57
N ARG A 156 -17.99 4.93 -5.64
CA ARG A 156 -19.01 4.06 -6.21
C ARG A 156 -18.65 3.69 -7.64
N GLU A 157 -18.19 4.67 -8.41
CA GLU A 157 -17.81 4.56 -9.80
C GLU A 157 -16.63 3.59 -9.97
N LEU A 158 -15.60 3.71 -9.13
CA LEU A 158 -14.44 2.82 -9.18
C LEU A 158 -14.82 1.37 -8.85
N LYS A 159 -15.70 1.16 -7.87
CA LYS A 159 -16.19 -0.19 -7.53
C LYS A 159 -17.00 -0.81 -8.66
N ILE A 160 -17.92 -0.05 -9.26
CA ILE A 160 -18.70 -0.52 -10.42
C ILE A 160 -17.77 -0.83 -11.58
N GLN A 161 -16.81 0.04 -11.87
CA GLN A 161 -15.84 -0.18 -12.95
C GLN A 161 -15.01 -1.44 -12.70
N THR A 162 -14.58 -1.68 -11.46
CA THR A 162 -13.85 -2.89 -11.08
C THR A 162 -14.68 -4.16 -11.34
N VAL A 163 -15.97 -4.15 -11.01
CA VAL A 163 -16.87 -5.27 -11.32
C VAL A 163 -17.01 -5.44 -12.84
N LYS A 164 -17.13 -4.37 -13.62
CA LYS A 164 -17.18 -4.43 -15.09
C LYS A 164 -15.92 -5.04 -15.68
N ASP A 165 -14.75 -4.62 -15.20
CA ASP A 165 -13.46 -5.09 -15.71
C ASP A 165 -13.29 -6.59 -15.45
N ILE A 166 -13.72 -7.07 -14.28
CA ILE A 166 -13.71 -8.51 -13.95
C ILE A 166 -14.75 -9.26 -14.77
N ALA A 167 -15.97 -8.74 -14.91
CA ALA A 167 -16.98 -9.37 -15.77
C ALA A 167 -16.45 -9.56 -17.20
N LYS A 168 -15.79 -8.52 -17.75
CA LYS A 168 -15.13 -8.58 -19.06
C LYS A 168 -13.97 -9.59 -19.10
N GLU A 169 -13.10 -9.61 -18.09
CA GLU A 169 -12.00 -10.58 -17.97
C GLU A 169 -12.50 -12.03 -18.05
N PHE A 170 -13.67 -12.31 -17.48
CA PHE A 170 -14.29 -13.65 -17.44
C PHE A 170 -15.41 -13.85 -18.45
N SER A 171 -15.55 -12.95 -19.44
CA SER A 171 -16.57 -13.03 -20.50
C SER A 171 -18.02 -13.13 -20.00
N ILE A 172 -18.33 -12.46 -18.90
CA ILE A 172 -19.68 -12.30 -18.36
C ILE A 172 -20.28 -11.01 -18.90
N ASP A 173 -21.44 -11.12 -19.54
CA ASP A 173 -22.22 -9.95 -19.95
C ASP A 173 -22.98 -9.40 -18.73
N TRP A 174 -22.39 -8.41 -18.07
CA TRP A 174 -22.96 -7.80 -16.87
C TRP A 174 -23.41 -6.35 -17.13
N ASP A 175 -24.70 -6.09 -16.89
CA ASP A 175 -25.29 -4.76 -16.92
C ASP A 175 -25.43 -4.18 -15.50
N PRO A 176 -24.74 -3.06 -15.16
CA PRO A 176 -24.83 -2.44 -13.85
C PRO A 176 -26.16 -1.69 -13.60
N THR A 177 -27.10 -1.64 -14.55
CA THR A 177 -28.31 -0.80 -14.45
C THR A 177 -29.14 -1.13 -13.20
N ALA A 178 -29.39 -2.40 -12.91
CA ALA A 178 -30.14 -2.82 -11.72
C ALA A 178 -29.43 -2.41 -10.42
N LEU A 179 -28.11 -2.60 -10.36
CA LEU A 179 -27.28 -2.16 -9.24
C LEU A 179 -27.32 -0.63 -9.06
N ASN A 180 -27.20 0.14 -10.15
CA ASN A 180 -27.23 1.60 -10.10
C ASN A 180 -28.56 2.12 -9.54
N LEU A 181 -29.69 1.56 -9.99
CA LEU A 181 -31.02 1.90 -9.46
C LEU A 181 -31.13 1.58 -7.97
N LEU A 182 -30.64 0.42 -7.54
CA LEU A 182 -30.60 0.05 -6.12
C LEU A 182 -29.79 1.04 -5.29
N LEU A 183 -28.58 1.39 -5.75
CA LEU A 183 -27.69 2.29 -5.04
C LEU A 183 -28.19 3.73 -5.02
N LEU A 184 -28.96 4.18 -6.02
CA LEU A 184 -29.63 5.48 -6.02
C LEU A 184 -30.73 5.53 -4.94
N ARG A 185 -31.57 4.49 -4.86
CA ARG A 185 -32.62 4.38 -3.83
C ARG A 185 -32.05 4.43 -2.41
N GLN A 186 -30.92 3.77 -2.18
CA GLN A 186 -30.23 3.80 -0.88
C GLN A 186 -29.75 5.21 -0.52
N THR A 187 -29.17 5.94 -1.48
CA THR A 187 -28.72 7.33 -1.25
C THR A 187 -29.90 8.25 -0.91
N SER A 188 -31.02 8.15 -1.64
CA SER A 188 -32.21 8.97 -1.37
C SER A 188 -32.82 8.69 0.01
N ALA A 189 -32.86 7.43 0.44
CA ALA A 189 -33.39 7.06 1.75
C ALA A 189 -32.55 7.66 2.91
N LEU A 190 -31.22 7.62 2.78
CA LEU A 190 -30.30 8.19 3.77
C LEU A 190 -30.42 9.72 3.85
N GLN A 191 -30.63 10.40 2.72
CA GLN A 191 -30.83 11.85 2.69
C GLN A 191 -32.13 12.27 3.39
N VAL A 192 -33.20 11.51 3.17
CA VAL A 192 -34.50 11.73 3.82
C VAL A 192 -34.39 11.52 5.33
N GLN A 193 -33.76 10.42 5.78
CA GLN A 193 -33.55 10.13 7.20
C GLN A 193 -32.72 11.23 7.88
N ASN A 194 -31.63 11.69 7.25
CA ASN A 194 -30.80 12.78 7.78
C ASN A 194 -31.50 14.15 7.81
N MET A 195 -32.53 14.37 6.98
CA MET A 195 -33.37 15.57 7.09
C MET A 195 -34.30 15.50 8.30
N TYR A 196 -34.90 14.34 8.58
CA TYR A 196 -35.74 14.17 9.77
C TYR A 196 -34.96 14.32 11.08
N PHE A 197 -33.74 13.79 11.17
CA PHE A 197 -32.89 13.95 12.37
C PHE A 197 -32.30 15.36 12.57
N LYS A 198 -32.46 16.28 11.62
CA LYS A 198 -32.03 17.70 11.76
C LYS A 198 -33.16 18.64 12.18
N LEU A 199 -34.38 18.13 12.28
CA LEU A 199 -35.59 18.89 12.63
C LEU A 199 -36.04 18.67 14.09
N ASP A 200 -35.36 17.78 14.82
CA ASP A 200 -35.44 17.58 16.27
C ASP A 200 -34.21 18.18 16.97
#